data_AF-M6AVK7-F1
#
_entry.id   AF-M6AVK7-F1
#
_cell.length_a   1.000
_cell.length_b   1.000
_cell.length_c   1.000
_cell.angle_alpha   90.00
_cell.angle_beta   90.00
_cell.angle_gamma   90.00
#
_symmetry.space_group_name_H-M   'P 1'
#
loop_
_entity.id
_entity.type
_entity.pdbx_description
1 polymer ?
#
loop_
_entity_poly.entity_id
_entity_poly.type
_entity_poly.pdbx_seq_one_letter_code
_entity_poly.pdbx_strand_id
1 'polypeptide(L)'
;MNVFERIKISKGNKKVISQTLEVGNIDPFAKGDDFFVAEDVNFDGYKDIRLIVDQGATGNRWYAYWLFHPSKNRFIENEELDELVNPVFDLKTKTILTYYHLSSREYVNGTYKFAKNGKLIKIHEERQELIDKNNTSTLYKTVSRLKNGKWVSRIKVVNP
;
A
#
# COMPACT_ATOMS: atom_id res chain seq x y z
N MET A 1 22.03 6.92 -3.56
CA MET A 1 22.93 5.75 -3.56
C MET A 1 22.08 4.57 -3.11
N ASN A 2 21.93 3.54 -3.94
CA ASN A 2 21.09 2.39 -3.59
C ASN A 2 21.79 1.51 -2.57
N VAL A 3 21.05 1.05 -1.56
CA VAL A 3 21.59 0.16 -0.52
C VAL A 3 21.93 -1.22 -1.09
N PHE A 4 21.15 -1.70 -2.07
CA PHE A 4 21.41 -2.89 -2.90
C PHE A 4 20.60 -2.80 -4.21
N GLU A 5 20.94 -3.64 -5.20
CA GLU A 5 20.32 -3.59 -6.55
C GLU A 5 19.37 -4.77 -6.84
N ARG A 6 19.49 -5.88 -6.13
CA ARG A 6 18.72 -7.10 -6.43
C ARG A 6 18.57 -8.02 -5.24
N ILE A 7 17.52 -8.81 -5.25
CA ILE A 7 17.24 -9.87 -4.28
C ILE A 7 17.34 -11.23 -4.99
N LYS A 8 18.13 -12.15 -4.43
CA LYS A 8 18.27 -13.52 -4.94
C LYS A 8 17.53 -14.50 -4.05
N ILE A 9 16.67 -15.32 -4.66
CA ILE A 9 15.79 -16.26 -3.96
C ILE A 9 16.25 -17.68 -4.24
N SER A 10 16.50 -18.44 -3.18
CA SER A 10 16.74 -19.89 -3.24
C SER A 10 15.71 -20.65 -2.39
N LYS A 11 15.62 -21.96 -2.59
CA LYS A 11 14.64 -22.82 -1.90
C LYS A 11 15.32 -23.80 -0.96
N GLY A 12 14.93 -23.76 0.31
CA GLY A 12 15.52 -24.58 1.37
C GLY A 12 17.02 -24.35 1.49
N ASN A 13 17.77 -25.41 1.82
CA ASN A 13 19.23 -25.33 2.01
C ASN A 13 20.01 -25.34 0.68
N LYS A 14 19.33 -25.25 -0.48
CA LYS A 14 20.01 -25.23 -1.77
C LYS A 14 20.59 -23.84 -2.02
N LYS A 15 21.89 -23.77 -2.34
CA LYS A 15 22.54 -22.53 -2.81
C LYS A 15 22.23 -22.19 -4.28
N VAL A 16 21.33 -22.95 -4.92
CA VAL A 16 20.88 -22.70 -6.29
C VAL A 16 19.87 -21.56 -6.28
N ILE A 17 20.19 -20.48 -6.99
CA ILE A 17 19.30 -19.34 -7.17
C ILE A 17 18.16 -19.78 -8.09
N SER A 18 16.94 -19.67 -7.59
CA SER A 18 15.70 -20.01 -8.30
C SER A 18 15.05 -18.80 -8.97
N GLN A 19 15.32 -17.60 -8.46
CA GLN A 19 14.81 -16.35 -9.01
C GLN A 19 15.70 -15.18 -8.55
N THR A 20 15.79 -14.16 -9.40
CA THR A 20 16.32 -12.84 -9.05
C THR A 20 15.18 -11.84 -9.21
N LEU A 21 15.02 -10.96 -8.23
CA LEU A 21 14.15 -9.79 -8.30
C LEU A 21 15.05 -8.57 -8.44
N GLU A 22 14.87 -7.80 -9.50
CA GLU A 22 15.56 -6.53 -9.65
C GLU A 22 14.88 -5.49 -8.76
N VAL A 23 15.68 -4.63 -8.15
CA VAL A 23 15.22 -3.61 -7.22
C VAL A 23 15.65 -2.26 -7.76
N GLY A 24 14.69 -1.34 -7.83
CA GLY A 24 14.95 0.03 -8.23
C GLY A 24 15.72 0.82 -7.19
N ASN A 25 15.60 2.14 -7.26
CA ASN A 25 16.15 2.99 -6.22
C ASN A 25 15.34 2.81 -4.93
N ILE A 26 16.04 2.70 -3.80
CA ILE A 26 15.43 2.58 -2.49
C ILE A 26 15.99 3.64 -1.55
N ASP A 27 15.11 4.22 -0.74
CA ASP A 27 15.51 5.09 0.35
C ASP A 27 16.29 4.33 1.42
N PRO A 28 17.25 5.00 2.09
CA PRO A 28 17.85 4.46 3.29
C PRO A 28 16.77 4.17 4.35
N PHE A 29 16.89 3.02 4.99
CA PHE A 29 16.01 2.60 6.09
C PHE A 29 16.77 2.61 7.41
N ALA A 30 16.06 2.89 8.51
CA ALA A 30 16.66 2.92 9.83
C ALA A 30 16.86 1.50 10.38
N LYS A 31 17.80 1.36 11.32
CA LYS A 31 17.98 0.09 12.03
C LYS A 31 16.69 -0.23 12.81
N GLY A 32 16.10 -1.39 12.53
CA GLY A 32 14.87 -1.85 13.18
C GLY A 32 13.60 -1.55 12.39
N ASP A 33 13.68 -0.87 11.24
CA ASP A 33 12.57 -0.86 10.29
C ASP A 33 12.36 -2.27 9.72
N ASP A 34 11.09 -2.69 9.67
CA ASP A 34 10.65 -3.86 8.90
C ASP A 34 10.67 -3.52 7.40
N PHE A 35 11.86 -3.23 6.88
CA PHE A 35 12.04 -2.74 5.52
C PHE A 35 11.85 -3.83 4.46
N PHE A 36 12.12 -5.09 4.80
CA PHE A 36 11.99 -6.25 3.93
C PHE A 36 11.23 -7.35 4.66
N VAL A 37 9.99 -7.61 4.25
CA VAL A 37 9.04 -8.46 5.00
C VAL A 37 8.43 -9.51 4.10
N ALA A 38 8.25 -10.71 4.66
CA ALA A 38 7.44 -11.76 4.07
C ALA A 38 6.07 -11.85 4.76
N GLU A 39 5.01 -11.47 4.06
CA GLU A 39 3.63 -11.50 4.57
C GLU A 39 2.63 -11.83 3.46
N ASP A 40 1.44 -12.30 3.81
CA ASP A 40 0.38 -12.65 2.84
C ASP A 40 -0.41 -11.37 2.54
N VAL A 41 -0.07 -10.70 1.43
CA VAL A 41 -0.62 -9.36 1.11
C VAL A 41 -1.87 -9.45 0.23
N ASN A 42 -2.08 -10.59 -0.43
CA ASN A 42 -3.22 -10.83 -1.32
C ASN A 42 -4.30 -11.77 -0.73
N PHE A 43 -4.08 -12.27 0.50
CA PHE A 43 -4.99 -13.11 1.28
C PHE A 43 -5.22 -14.51 0.69
N ASP A 44 -4.24 -15.04 -0.04
CA ASP A 44 -4.28 -16.36 -0.69
C ASP A 44 -3.65 -17.49 0.14
N GLY A 45 -3.04 -17.16 1.28
CA GLY A 45 -2.41 -18.10 2.20
C GLY A 45 -0.92 -18.37 1.94
N TYR A 46 -0.34 -17.79 0.89
CA TYR A 46 1.10 -17.82 0.64
C TYR A 46 1.75 -16.52 1.11
N LYS A 47 3.02 -16.62 1.50
CA LYS A 47 3.81 -15.43 1.86
C LYS A 47 4.34 -14.79 0.59
N ASP A 48 4.03 -13.51 0.44
CA ASP A 48 4.56 -12.61 -0.55
C ASP A 48 5.78 -11.87 0.01
N ILE A 49 6.37 -10.99 -0.80
CA ILE A 49 7.49 -10.13 -0.38
C ILE A 49 7.06 -8.67 -0.52
N ARG A 50 7.33 -7.86 0.51
CA ARG A 50 7.38 -6.39 0.36
C ARG A 50 8.73 -5.82 0.75
N LEU A 51 9.09 -4.73 0.09
CA LEU A 51 10.30 -3.95 0.33
C LEU A 51 9.96 -2.46 0.39
N ILE A 52 10.37 -1.73 1.42
CA ILE A 52 10.29 -0.26 1.44
C ILE A 52 11.16 0.30 0.31
N VAL A 53 10.58 1.18 -0.51
CA VAL A 53 11.29 1.85 -1.62
C VAL A 53 11.40 3.37 -1.43
N ASP A 54 10.41 4.01 -0.80
CA ASP A 54 10.39 5.46 -0.53
C ASP A 54 9.71 5.68 0.83
N GLN A 55 10.25 6.58 1.66
CA GLN A 55 9.69 6.90 2.98
C GLN A 55 9.17 8.33 3.14
N GLY A 56 9.31 9.16 2.11
CA GLY A 56 8.89 10.55 2.10
C GLY A 56 9.45 11.39 3.26
N ALA A 57 9.17 12.70 3.25
CA ALA A 57 9.53 13.57 4.38
C ALA A 57 8.44 13.59 5.47
N THR A 58 7.22 13.17 5.14
CA THR A 58 6.01 13.37 5.95
C THR A 58 5.42 12.08 6.50
N GLY A 59 6.18 10.97 6.47
CA GLY A 59 5.74 9.66 6.99
C GLY A 59 4.89 8.83 6.02
N ASN A 60 4.84 9.21 4.73
CA ASN A 60 4.27 8.38 3.68
C ASN A 60 5.30 7.34 3.23
N ARG A 61 4.99 6.04 3.29
CA ARG A 61 5.86 4.97 2.83
C ARG A 61 5.28 4.26 1.61
N TRP A 62 6.11 4.04 0.61
CA TRP A 62 5.84 3.21 -0.56
C TRP A 62 6.70 1.96 -0.52
N TYR A 63 6.19 0.92 -1.16
CA TYR A 63 6.80 -0.40 -1.14
C TYR A 63 6.76 -1.01 -2.53
N ALA A 64 7.75 -1.83 -2.87
CA ALA A 64 7.65 -2.78 -3.97
C ALA A 64 7.08 -4.11 -3.44
N TYR A 65 6.15 -4.70 -4.18
CA TYR A 65 5.50 -5.96 -3.86
C TYR A 65 5.77 -7.01 -4.92
N TRP A 66 6.13 -8.21 -4.46
CA TRP A 66 6.13 -9.39 -5.31
C TRP A 66 5.25 -10.48 -4.72
N LEU A 67 4.18 -10.82 -5.43
CA LEU A 67 3.23 -11.85 -5.05
C LEU A 67 3.74 -13.23 -5.43
N PHE A 68 3.64 -14.18 -4.53
CA PHE A 68 4.00 -15.56 -4.81
C PHE A 68 2.92 -16.22 -5.66
N HIS A 69 3.27 -16.68 -6.86
CA HIS A 69 2.36 -17.40 -7.73
C HIS A 69 2.56 -18.91 -7.57
N PRO A 70 1.73 -19.63 -6.79
CA PRO A 70 2.03 -21.00 -6.36
C PRO A 70 2.19 -21.98 -7.51
N SER A 71 1.36 -21.90 -8.55
CA SER A 71 1.47 -22.82 -9.71
C SER A 71 2.70 -22.56 -10.58
N LYS A 72 3.22 -21.33 -10.61
CA LYS A 72 4.46 -20.98 -11.31
C LYS A 72 5.69 -21.09 -10.41
N ASN A 73 5.45 -21.24 -9.10
CA ASN A 73 6.44 -21.41 -8.06
C ASN A 73 7.52 -20.30 -8.08
N ARG A 74 7.07 -19.06 -8.31
CA ARG A 74 7.88 -17.85 -8.44
C ARG A 74 7.11 -16.62 -7.96
N PHE A 75 7.84 -15.58 -7.61
CA PHE A 75 7.31 -14.27 -7.28
C PHE A 75 7.06 -13.45 -8.56
N ILE A 76 6.02 -12.61 -8.54
CA ILE A 76 5.62 -11.73 -9.65
C ILE A 76 5.32 -10.36 -9.06
N GLU A 77 5.90 -9.33 -9.66
CA GLU A 77 5.69 -7.94 -9.25
C GLU A 77 4.21 -7.53 -9.32
N ASN A 78 3.78 -6.65 -8.42
CA ASN A 78 2.42 -6.14 -8.38
C ASN A 78 2.40 -4.61 -8.29
N GLU A 79 2.43 -3.99 -9.46
CA GLU A 79 2.43 -2.52 -9.60
C GLU A 79 1.19 -1.87 -8.95
N GLU A 80 0.03 -2.54 -8.92
CA GLU A 80 -1.19 -1.99 -8.28
C GLU A 80 -1.01 -1.80 -6.76
N LEU A 81 -0.26 -2.66 -6.08
CA LEU A 81 0.08 -2.51 -4.67
C LEU A 81 1.20 -1.48 -4.46
N ASP A 82 2.13 -1.35 -5.41
CA ASP A 82 3.26 -0.42 -5.33
C ASP A 82 2.78 1.04 -5.29
N GLU A 83 1.62 1.32 -5.90
CA GLU A 83 0.96 2.63 -5.87
C GLU A 83 0.35 2.99 -4.50
N LEU A 84 0.20 2.03 -3.58
CA LEU A 84 -0.41 2.27 -2.28
C LEU A 84 0.56 2.91 -1.29
N VAL A 85 0.08 3.98 -0.65
CA VAL A 85 0.81 4.66 0.44
C VAL A 85 0.41 4.07 1.79
N ASN A 86 1.40 3.71 2.61
CA ASN A 86 1.21 3.16 3.95
C ASN A 86 0.16 2.03 4.03
N PRO A 87 0.22 0.99 3.16
CA PRO A 87 -0.74 -0.09 3.20
C PRO A 87 -0.61 -0.92 4.49
N VAL A 88 -1.76 -1.31 5.04
CA VAL A 88 -1.90 -2.25 6.16
C VAL A 88 -2.85 -3.35 5.74
N PHE A 89 -2.40 -4.61 5.83
CA PHE A 89 -3.12 -5.79 5.38
C PHE A 89 -3.90 -6.42 6.53
N ASP A 90 -5.24 -6.41 6.46
CA ASP A 90 -6.12 -7.04 7.45
C ASP A 90 -6.59 -8.42 6.94
N LEU A 91 -5.95 -9.48 7.43
CA LEU A 91 -6.27 -10.86 7.07
C LEU A 91 -7.70 -11.28 7.46
N LYS A 92 -8.26 -10.70 8.53
CA LYS A 92 -9.59 -11.07 9.04
C LYS A 92 -10.69 -10.55 8.13
N THR A 93 -10.57 -9.30 7.67
CA THR A 93 -11.56 -8.67 6.79
C THR A 93 -11.21 -8.81 5.30
N LYS A 94 -10.00 -9.28 4.99
CA LYS A 94 -9.39 -9.34 3.66
C LYS A 94 -9.47 -7.98 2.98
N THR A 95 -9.00 -6.96 3.67
CA THR A 95 -8.92 -5.58 3.16
C THR A 95 -7.53 -5.02 3.33
N ILE A 96 -7.21 -4.06 2.47
CA ILE A 96 -6.01 -3.24 2.58
C ILE A 96 -6.43 -1.84 2.97
N LEU A 97 -5.90 -1.34 4.08
CA LEU A 97 -6.14 0.02 4.56
C LEU A 97 -4.95 0.89 4.17
N THR A 98 -5.21 2.09 3.68
CA THR A 98 -4.17 3.09 3.43
C THR A 98 -4.48 4.37 4.19
N TYR A 99 -3.44 5.08 4.60
CA TYR A 99 -3.54 6.41 5.18
C TYR A 99 -2.36 7.26 4.71
N TYR A 100 -2.66 8.41 4.13
CA TYR A 100 -1.62 9.31 3.66
C TYR A 100 -2.04 10.77 3.69
N HIS A 101 -1.02 11.61 3.75
CA HIS A 101 -1.15 13.05 3.66
C HIS A 101 -0.93 13.48 2.22
N LEU A 102 -1.87 14.23 1.64
CA LEU A 102 -1.66 14.94 0.38
C LEU A 102 -1.01 16.30 0.64
N SER A 103 -1.30 16.91 1.78
CA SER A 103 -0.67 18.12 2.29
C SER A 103 -0.79 18.18 3.81
N SER A 104 -0.28 19.24 4.45
CA SER A 104 -0.53 19.49 5.87
C SER A 104 -2.02 19.72 6.21
N ARG A 105 -2.86 19.93 5.19
CA ARG A 105 -4.28 20.29 5.31
C ARG A 105 -5.22 19.24 4.73
N GLU A 106 -4.68 18.19 4.12
CA GLU A 106 -5.47 17.18 3.43
C GLU A 106 -4.99 15.76 3.72
N TYR A 107 -5.92 14.94 4.17
CA TYR A 107 -5.70 13.59 4.68
C TYR A 107 -6.64 12.62 3.97
N VAL A 108 -6.13 11.47 3.56
CA VAL A 108 -6.92 10.45 2.86
C VAL A 108 -6.74 9.09 3.51
N ASN A 109 -7.85 8.47 3.87
CA ASN A 109 -7.97 7.08 4.26
C ASN A 109 -8.60 6.29 3.11
N GLY A 110 -7.99 5.17 2.71
CA GLY A 110 -8.51 4.26 1.71
C GLY A 110 -8.78 2.87 2.27
N THR A 111 -9.75 2.17 1.69
CA THR A 111 -9.91 0.73 1.87
C THR A 111 -10.04 0.06 0.52
N TYR A 112 -9.25 -1.00 0.31
CA TYR A 112 -9.18 -1.74 -0.93
C TYR A 112 -9.45 -3.23 -0.69
N LYS A 113 -9.86 -3.92 -1.75
CA LYS A 113 -10.00 -5.37 -1.81
C LYS A 113 -9.51 -5.88 -3.15
N PHE A 114 -8.94 -7.09 -3.15
CA PHE A 114 -8.77 -7.85 -4.39
C PHE A 114 -10.12 -8.38 -4.88
N ALA A 115 -10.41 -8.12 -6.16
CA ALA A 115 -11.50 -8.74 -6.87
C ALA A 115 -11.14 -10.18 -7.27
N LYS A 116 -12.15 -10.96 -7.69
CA LYS A 116 -11.96 -12.37 -8.09
C LYS A 116 -10.95 -12.57 -9.22
N ASN A 117 -10.74 -11.55 -10.05
CA ASN A 117 -9.77 -11.57 -11.16
C ASN A 117 -8.38 -11.10 -10.73
N GLY A 118 -8.13 -10.89 -9.43
CA GLY A 118 -6.85 -10.43 -8.90
C GLY A 118 -6.61 -8.93 -8.98
N LYS A 119 -7.55 -8.14 -9.51
CA LYS A 119 -7.43 -6.68 -9.54
C LYS A 119 -7.72 -6.06 -8.18
N LEU A 120 -6.92 -5.10 -7.79
CA LEU A 120 -7.12 -4.28 -6.61
C LEU A 120 -8.21 -3.23 -6.88
N ILE A 121 -9.21 -3.16 -6.00
CA ILE A 121 -10.32 -2.22 -6.12
C ILE A 121 -10.45 -1.42 -4.83
N LYS A 122 -10.42 -0.08 -4.94
CA LYS A 122 -10.79 0.82 -3.85
C LYS A 122 -12.29 0.74 -3.64
N ILE A 123 -12.72 0.40 -2.43
CA ILE A 123 -14.15 0.23 -2.07
C ILE A 123 -14.65 1.34 -1.13
N HIS A 124 -13.73 2.04 -0.48
CA HIS A 124 -14.03 3.13 0.43
C HIS A 124 -12.90 4.17 0.39
N GLU A 125 -13.29 5.43 0.48
CA GLU A 125 -12.38 6.54 0.71
C GLU A 125 -13.01 7.48 1.75
N GLU A 126 -12.21 7.93 2.69
CA GLU A 126 -12.51 9.08 3.53
C GLU A 126 -11.44 10.13 3.32
N ARG A 127 -11.85 11.33 2.93
CA ARG A 127 -10.98 12.49 2.71
C ARG A 127 -11.34 13.57 3.70
N GLN A 128 -10.35 14.15 4.35
CA GLN A 128 -10.50 15.32 5.20
C GLN A 128 -9.66 16.47 4.66
N GLU A 129 -10.28 17.64 4.50
CA GLU A 129 -9.64 18.82 3.90
C GLU A 129 -9.98 20.06 4.70
N LEU A 130 -8.95 20.82 5.12
CA LEU A 130 -9.11 22.09 5.81
C LEU A 130 -9.09 23.24 4.81
N ILE A 131 -10.24 23.86 4.56
CA ILE A 131 -10.42 24.94 3.58
C ILE A 131 -10.54 26.29 4.31
N ASP A 132 -9.75 27.28 3.88
CA ASP A 132 -9.82 28.64 4.39
C ASP A 132 -10.75 29.49 3.52
N LYS A 133 -11.75 30.12 4.13
CA LYS A 133 -12.63 31.08 3.46
C LYS A 133 -13.02 32.19 4.44
N ASN A 134 -12.92 33.45 4.00
CA ASN A 134 -13.27 34.62 4.80
C ASN A 134 -12.62 34.61 6.20
N ASN A 135 -11.31 34.37 6.27
CA ASN A 135 -10.52 34.26 7.51
C ASN A 135 -10.98 33.16 8.49
N THR A 136 -11.78 32.20 8.03
CA THR A 136 -12.22 31.04 8.83
C THR A 136 -11.75 29.76 8.18
N SER A 137 -11.12 28.88 8.95
CA SER A 137 -10.79 27.52 8.53
C SER A 137 -11.95 26.59 8.83
N THR A 138 -12.41 25.85 7.82
CA THR A 138 -13.48 24.85 7.97
C THR A 138 -12.96 23.49 7.53
N LEU A 139 -13.10 22.48 8.39
CA LEU A 139 -12.73 21.10 8.06
C LEU A 139 -13.90 20.40 7.37
N TYR A 140 -13.68 19.90 6.17
CA TYR A 140 -14.63 19.09 5.43
C TYR A 140 -14.22 17.64 5.47
N LYS A 141 -15.19 16.76 5.72
CA LYS A 141 -15.02 15.31 5.63
C LYS A 141 -15.92 14.76 4.53
N THR A 142 -15.29 14.20 3.51
CA THR A 142 -15.95 13.50 2.40
C THR A 142 -15.79 12.00 2.58
N VAL A 143 -16.91 11.29 2.67
CA VAL A 143 -16.93 9.83 2.76
C VAL A 143 -17.54 9.26 1.49
N SER A 144 -16.74 8.51 0.75
CA SER A 144 -17.10 7.86 -0.50
C SER A 144 -17.12 6.34 -0.31
N ARG A 145 -18.11 5.67 -0.89
CA ARG A 145 -18.21 4.20 -0.91
C ARG A 145 -18.59 3.72 -2.31
N LEU A 146 -17.92 2.67 -2.77
CA LEU A 146 -18.28 2.01 -4.01
C LEU A 146 -19.51 1.13 -3.77
N LYS A 147 -20.62 1.40 -4.47
CA LYS A 147 -21.88 0.66 -4.41
C LYS A 147 -22.32 0.31 -5.81
N ASN A 148 -22.47 -0.98 -6.10
CA ASN A 148 -22.88 -1.49 -7.41
C ASN A 148 -22.05 -0.88 -8.57
N GLY A 149 -20.74 -0.80 -8.39
CA GLY A 149 -19.82 -0.23 -9.38
C GLY A 149 -19.83 1.30 -9.51
N LYS A 150 -20.60 2.02 -8.68
CA LYS A 150 -20.67 3.49 -8.68
C LYS A 150 -20.29 4.06 -7.33
N TRP A 151 -19.55 5.16 -7.34
CA TRP A 151 -19.19 5.87 -6.11
C TRP A 151 -20.38 6.68 -5.60
N VAL A 152 -20.66 6.55 -4.31
CA VAL A 152 -21.65 7.38 -3.60
C VAL A 152 -20.92 8.11 -2.47
N SER A 153 -21.00 9.44 -2.50
CA SER A 153 -20.27 10.31 -1.57
C SER A 153 -21.21 11.09 -0.66
N ARG A 154 -20.74 11.38 0.56
CA ARG A 154 -21.40 12.28 1.50
C ARG A 154 -20.36 13.23 2.07
N ILE A 155 -20.68 14.52 2.10
CA ILE A 155 -19.83 15.57 2.63
C ILE A 155 -20.43 16.06 3.94
N LYS A 156 -19.59 16.29 4.94
CA LYS A 156 -19.96 16.89 6.21
C LYS A 156 -18.95 17.96 6.59
N VAL A 157 -19.44 19.06 7.15
CA VAL A 157 -18.61 20.00 7.88
C VAL A 157 -18.31 19.36 9.24
N VAL A 158 -17.03 19.29 9.58
CA VAL A 158 -16.55 18.89 10.90
C VAL A 158 -16.23 20.19 11.62
N ASN A 159 -17.15 20.65 12.46
CA ASN A 159 -16.83 21.75 13.36
C ASN A 159 -15.80 21.22 14.37
N PRO A 160 -14.72 21.99 14.65
CA PRO A 160 -13.77 21.64 15.70
C PRO A 160 -14.44 21.57 17.08
#